data_AF-A0A091B9J2-F1
#
_entry.id   AF-A0A091B9J2-F1
#
_cell.length_a   1.000
_cell.length_b   1.000
_cell.length_c   1.000
_cell.angle_alpha   90.00
_cell.angle_beta   90.00
_cell.angle_gamma   90.00
#
_symmetry.space_group_name_H-M   'P 1'
#
loop_
_entity.id
_entity.type
_entity.pdbx_description
1 polymer ?
#
loop_
_entity_poly.entity_id
_entity_poly.type
_entity_poly.pdbx_seq_one_letter_code
_entity_poly.pdbx_strand_id
1 'polypeptide(L)'
;MRTPALALPLLLAALPAFATAPDLAPVAEATRRTFEVPGIAIGIVKDGELVYAQGFGVREQGQPAPVDADTRFAIASQTKAFTSAALSILADEGKLSLDDRVIDHLPWFQMSDPFVTREMRLRDLLSHRSGLALGAGDLLFWPTTQYSTREIVQRLRHVPLATSFRAEYAYDNVLYAVAQLVIEEVSGQAYGDFLRERIFAPVGMRDTVVNSDHLPAGANAAVGHAQPGFRGPLVTVPPMTWSNNQAAGGIYASVNDLAKWMRVQLDGGVLGKDEAGKERRLFSAERHRAMWELVTPIRIPAEPAVPALAPALPQFAGYGEGWSVSEYRGRKLVWHTGGWPGMVSRVTLVPQLDLGIVVLTNQEVGAAFNAVTMEALDHYLQAPDTDWVAAYAAAVAKARSGADEKWTAHQAARAKRSQPSLPLADYAATYVDPWYGDVTVALEGKALVMRFAKTAALVGTLEHWQHDTFLVRWHDRALNADAFASFDLTPDGKVRELRMEAVSSLTDFSFDFHHLRLAPHSEDTH
;
A
#
# COMPACT_ATOMS: atom_id res chain seq x y z
N MET A 1 4.16 2.20 -81.10
CA MET A 1 4.36 2.67 -79.71
C MET A 1 3.43 1.88 -78.80
N ARG A 2 3.96 0.94 -78.02
CA ARG A 2 3.24 0.21 -76.96
C ARG A 2 4.11 0.32 -75.71
N THR A 3 3.62 1.03 -74.70
CA THR A 3 4.24 1.13 -73.38
C THR A 3 3.88 -0.12 -72.55
N PRO A 4 4.83 -0.74 -71.83
CA PRO A 4 4.50 -1.83 -70.92
C PRO A 4 4.02 -1.26 -69.59
N ALA A 5 2.96 -1.84 -69.03
CA ALA A 5 2.50 -1.57 -67.68
C ALA A 5 3.43 -2.29 -66.68
N LEU A 6 4.07 -1.53 -65.79
CA LEU A 6 4.76 -2.09 -64.61
C LEU A 6 3.70 -2.53 -63.59
N ALA A 7 3.70 -3.83 -63.26
CA ALA A 7 3.01 -4.35 -62.09
C ALA A 7 3.83 -4.03 -60.84
N LEU A 8 3.26 -3.25 -59.93
CA LEU A 8 3.84 -2.95 -58.62
C LEU A 8 3.53 -4.13 -57.68
N PRO A 9 4.52 -4.77 -57.02
CA PRO A 9 4.23 -5.81 -56.06
C PRO A 9 3.62 -5.18 -54.80
N LEU A 10 2.47 -5.71 -54.35
CA LEU A 10 1.96 -5.47 -53.00
C LEU A 10 2.99 -6.01 -52.01
N LEU A 11 3.73 -5.13 -51.33
CA LEU A 11 4.38 -5.50 -50.07
C LEU A 11 3.26 -5.73 -49.05
N LEU A 12 3.01 -6.98 -48.67
CA LEU A 12 2.41 -7.28 -47.38
C LEU A 12 3.40 -6.76 -46.32
N ALA A 13 3.06 -5.64 -45.68
CA ALA A 13 3.75 -5.22 -44.48
C ALA A 13 3.56 -6.32 -43.42
N ALA A 14 4.64 -6.98 -43.02
CA ALA A 14 4.62 -7.84 -41.84
C ALA A 14 4.16 -6.98 -40.66
N LEU A 15 3.06 -7.38 -40.01
CA LEU A 15 2.63 -6.74 -38.77
C LEU A 15 3.82 -6.75 -37.80
N PRO A 16 4.14 -5.62 -37.14
CA PRO A 16 5.26 -5.58 -36.21
C PRO A 16 5.07 -6.65 -35.13
N ALA A 17 6.11 -7.42 -34.83
CA ALA A 17 6.12 -8.50 -33.82
C ALA A 17 5.87 -8.05 -32.36
N PHE A 18 5.37 -6.83 -32.15
CA PHE A 18 5.16 -6.19 -30.84
C PHE A 18 3.77 -6.47 -30.22
N ALA A 19 2.91 -7.20 -30.93
CA ALA A 19 1.52 -7.45 -30.52
C ALA A 19 1.32 -8.76 -29.72
N THR A 20 2.31 -9.66 -29.68
CA THR A 20 2.16 -10.96 -29.00
C THR A 20 2.54 -10.87 -27.52
N ALA A 21 1.61 -11.31 -26.67
CA ALA A 21 1.86 -11.44 -25.24
C ALA A 21 3.06 -12.39 -24.97
N PRO A 22 3.93 -12.07 -23.99
CA PRO A 22 4.97 -12.98 -23.56
C PRO A 22 4.39 -14.24 -22.90
N ASP A 23 5.11 -15.36 -23.00
CA ASP A 23 4.84 -16.51 -22.13
C ASP A 23 5.42 -16.23 -20.74
N LEU A 24 4.56 -15.82 -19.80
CA LEU A 24 4.95 -15.52 -18.42
C LEU A 24 4.87 -16.74 -17.48
N ALA A 25 4.46 -17.92 -17.96
CA ALA A 25 4.36 -19.09 -17.11
C ALA A 25 5.70 -19.49 -16.46
N PRO A 26 6.85 -19.46 -17.17
CA PRO A 26 8.14 -19.77 -16.57
C PRO A 26 8.52 -18.82 -15.44
N VAL A 27 8.39 -17.50 -15.64
CA VAL A 27 8.73 -16.50 -14.62
C VAL A 27 7.76 -16.55 -13.44
N ALA A 28 6.46 -16.80 -13.69
CA ALA A 28 5.46 -16.93 -12.63
C ALA A 28 5.76 -18.12 -11.71
N GLU A 29 6.07 -19.30 -12.28
CA GLU A 29 6.40 -20.48 -11.49
C GLU A 29 7.76 -20.36 -10.79
N ALA A 30 8.77 -19.78 -11.43
CA ALA A 30 10.04 -19.47 -10.78
C ALA A 30 9.87 -18.51 -9.60
N THR A 31 9.04 -17.47 -9.78
CA THR A 31 8.68 -16.51 -8.73
C THR A 31 7.99 -17.20 -7.56
N ARG A 32 6.97 -18.03 -7.83
CA ARG A 32 6.24 -18.76 -6.77
C ARG A 32 7.15 -19.65 -5.94
N ARG A 33 8.05 -20.39 -6.59
CA ARG A 33 9.00 -21.29 -5.90
C ARG A 33 10.04 -20.50 -5.10
N THR A 34 10.58 -19.42 -5.66
CA THR A 34 11.68 -18.65 -5.06
C THR A 34 11.22 -17.85 -3.85
N PHE A 35 10.01 -17.29 -3.90
CA PHE A 35 9.47 -16.41 -2.87
C PHE A 35 8.37 -17.07 -2.02
N GLU A 36 8.15 -18.38 -2.18
CA GLU A 36 7.11 -19.15 -1.48
C GLU A 36 5.71 -18.55 -1.63
N VAL A 37 5.36 -18.05 -2.82
CA VAL A 37 4.06 -17.43 -3.09
C VAL A 37 3.04 -18.51 -3.49
N PRO A 38 1.96 -18.72 -2.71
CA PRO A 38 0.98 -19.77 -3.02
C PRO A 38 0.27 -19.56 -4.35
N GLY A 39 -0.05 -18.32 -4.71
CA GLY A 39 -0.78 -17.99 -5.92
C GLY A 39 -0.47 -16.61 -6.48
N ILE A 40 -0.47 -16.51 -7.81
CA ILE A 40 -0.22 -15.27 -8.57
C ILE A 40 -1.28 -15.16 -9.68
N ALA A 41 -1.86 -13.98 -9.87
CA ALA A 41 -2.65 -13.66 -11.05
C ALA A 41 -1.99 -12.53 -11.83
N ILE A 42 -1.90 -12.66 -13.16
CA ILE A 42 -1.21 -11.72 -14.05
C ILE A 42 -2.14 -11.33 -15.19
N GLY A 43 -2.17 -10.04 -15.51
CA GLY A 43 -2.85 -9.52 -16.70
C GLY A 43 -2.00 -8.52 -17.48
N ILE A 44 -2.14 -8.54 -18.81
CA ILE A 44 -1.52 -7.56 -19.71
C ILE A 44 -2.60 -6.97 -20.62
N VAL A 45 -2.73 -5.66 -20.58
CA VAL A 45 -3.46 -4.86 -21.56
C VAL A 45 -2.46 -4.28 -22.54
N LYS A 46 -2.69 -4.46 -23.85
CA LYS A 46 -1.88 -3.87 -24.90
C LYS A 46 -2.79 -3.38 -26.02
N ASP A 47 -2.60 -2.14 -26.47
CA ASP A 47 -3.35 -1.56 -27.60
C ASP A 47 -4.88 -1.66 -27.41
N GLY A 48 -5.36 -1.38 -26.19
CA GLY A 48 -6.77 -1.48 -25.80
C GLY A 48 -7.32 -2.90 -25.57
N GLU A 49 -6.51 -3.95 -25.71
CA GLU A 49 -6.94 -5.35 -25.60
C GLU A 49 -6.29 -6.07 -24.40
N LEU A 50 -7.04 -6.97 -23.75
CA LEU A 50 -6.50 -7.87 -22.72
C LEU A 50 -5.82 -9.06 -23.42
N VAL A 51 -4.52 -8.94 -23.67
CA VAL A 51 -3.73 -9.91 -24.44
C VAL A 51 -3.19 -11.07 -23.58
N TYR A 52 -3.21 -10.93 -22.26
CA TYR A 52 -2.83 -11.97 -21.31
C TYR A 52 -3.68 -11.87 -20.03
N ALA A 53 -4.20 -12.99 -19.53
CA ALA A 53 -4.91 -13.08 -18.26
C ALA A 53 -4.84 -14.50 -17.72
N GLN A 54 -3.92 -14.77 -16.79
CA GLN A 54 -3.71 -16.12 -16.25
C GLN A 54 -3.45 -16.10 -14.74
N GLY A 55 -3.90 -17.16 -14.09
CA GLY A 55 -3.61 -17.46 -12.70
C GLY A 55 -2.69 -18.66 -12.56
N PHE A 56 -1.87 -18.64 -11.51
CA PHE A 56 -0.88 -19.65 -11.18
C PHE A 56 -1.04 -20.02 -9.72
N GLY A 57 -1.06 -21.31 -9.42
CA GLY A 57 -1.11 -21.78 -8.05
C GLY A 57 -2.48 -21.81 -7.42
N VAL A 58 -2.51 -21.59 -6.10
CA VAL A 58 -3.69 -21.82 -5.26
C VAL A 58 -4.06 -20.58 -4.47
N ARG A 59 -5.36 -20.41 -4.24
CA ARG A 59 -5.93 -19.29 -3.48
C ARG A 59 -5.53 -19.33 -2.01
N GLU A 60 -5.37 -20.55 -1.48
CA GLU A 60 -5.01 -20.84 -0.10
C GLU A 60 -4.04 -22.02 -0.08
N GLN A 61 -2.94 -21.89 0.66
CA GLN A 61 -1.94 -22.95 0.77
C GLN A 61 -2.55 -24.21 1.41
N GLY A 62 -2.29 -25.36 0.79
CA GLY A 62 -2.84 -26.65 1.24
C GLY A 62 -4.24 -26.96 0.71
N GLN A 63 -4.90 -26.00 0.05
CA GLN A 63 -6.19 -26.23 -0.61
C GLN A 63 -6.04 -26.38 -2.13
N PRO A 64 -6.90 -27.16 -2.80
CA PRO A 64 -6.77 -27.44 -4.23
C PRO A 64 -7.29 -26.33 -5.14
N ALA A 65 -7.96 -25.32 -4.59
CA ALA A 65 -8.64 -24.32 -5.39
C ALA A 65 -7.64 -23.38 -6.11
N PRO A 66 -7.65 -23.35 -7.46
CA PRO A 66 -6.64 -22.61 -8.21
C PRO A 66 -6.89 -21.10 -8.17
N VAL A 67 -5.81 -20.33 -8.33
CA VAL A 67 -5.92 -18.93 -8.74
C VAL A 67 -6.23 -18.89 -10.24
N ASP A 68 -7.17 -18.04 -10.63
CA ASP A 68 -7.55 -17.73 -12.00
C ASP A 68 -7.62 -16.20 -12.22
N ALA A 69 -7.96 -15.77 -13.45
CA ALA A 69 -8.05 -14.35 -13.80
C ALA A 69 -9.20 -13.59 -13.13
N ASP A 70 -10.17 -14.30 -12.56
CA ASP A 70 -11.34 -13.76 -11.84
C ASP A 70 -11.20 -13.84 -10.32
N THR A 71 -10.10 -14.41 -9.83
CA THR A 71 -9.77 -14.49 -8.40
C THR A 71 -9.54 -13.08 -7.88
N ARG A 72 -10.29 -12.71 -6.84
CA ARG A 72 -10.17 -11.42 -6.17
C ARG A 72 -8.99 -11.42 -5.19
N PHE A 73 -8.20 -10.36 -5.23
CA PHE A 73 -7.16 -10.09 -4.25
C PHE A 73 -7.44 -8.73 -3.61
N ALA A 74 -6.99 -8.53 -2.37
CA ALA A 74 -6.89 -7.20 -1.79
C ALA A 74 -5.88 -6.41 -2.63
N ILE A 75 -6.32 -5.34 -3.30
CA ILE A 75 -5.41 -4.51 -4.10
C ILE A 75 -4.77 -3.40 -3.26
N ALA A 76 -5.20 -3.27 -1.99
CA ALA A 76 -4.69 -2.31 -1.02
C ALA A 76 -4.51 -0.92 -1.63
N SER A 77 -3.33 -0.34 -1.50
CA SER A 77 -3.03 1.03 -1.88
C SER A 77 -3.24 1.38 -3.35
N GLN A 78 -3.46 0.41 -4.24
CA GLN A 78 -3.99 0.71 -5.58
C GLN A 78 -5.36 1.41 -5.53
N THR A 79 -6.11 1.23 -4.43
CA THR A 79 -7.36 1.95 -4.12
C THR A 79 -7.21 3.47 -4.21
N LYS A 80 -6.02 4.00 -3.91
CA LYS A 80 -5.73 5.44 -3.96
C LYS A 80 -5.94 6.05 -5.34
N ALA A 81 -5.65 5.29 -6.39
CA ALA A 81 -5.94 5.70 -7.76
C ALA A 81 -7.44 5.85 -8.04
N PHE A 82 -8.28 4.99 -7.43
CA PHE A 82 -9.74 5.08 -7.52
C PHE A 82 -10.27 6.28 -6.72
N THR A 83 -9.70 6.55 -5.54
CA THR A 83 -10.01 7.76 -4.74
C THR A 83 -9.67 9.04 -5.50
N SER A 84 -8.51 9.08 -6.17
CA SER A 84 -8.10 10.20 -7.02
C SER A 84 -9.06 10.42 -8.20
N ALA A 85 -9.50 9.33 -8.83
CA ALA A 85 -10.50 9.39 -9.88
C ALA A 85 -11.88 9.85 -9.36
N ALA A 86 -12.27 9.45 -8.15
CA ALA A 86 -13.52 9.88 -7.52
C ALA A 86 -13.54 11.40 -7.28
N LEU A 87 -12.47 11.96 -6.72
CA LEU A 87 -12.33 13.42 -6.58
C LEU A 87 -12.26 14.12 -7.94
N SER A 88 -11.63 13.50 -8.94
CA SER A 88 -11.59 14.04 -10.30
C SER A 88 -12.97 14.10 -10.98
N ILE A 89 -13.81 13.09 -10.78
CA ILE A 89 -15.21 13.08 -11.24
C ILE A 89 -15.97 14.25 -10.62
N LEU A 90 -15.85 14.44 -9.30
CA LEU A 90 -16.50 15.55 -8.59
C LEU A 90 -15.97 16.92 -9.06
N ALA A 91 -14.69 17.01 -9.40
CA ALA A 91 -14.09 18.22 -9.96
C ALA A 91 -14.63 18.56 -11.36
N ASP A 92 -14.75 17.58 -12.25
CA ASP A 92 -15.34 17.76 -13.57
C ASP A 92 -16.82 18.17 -13.50
N GLU A 93 -17.53 17.75 -12.45
CA GLU A 93 -18.91 18.19 -12.16
C GLU A 93 -18.99 19.61 -11.58
N GLY A 94 -17.85 20.26 -11.31
CA GLY A 94 -17.79 21.58 -10.70
C GLY A 94 -18.20 21.62 -9.23
N LYS A 95 -18.23 20.47 -8.54
CA LYS A 95 -18.62 20.37 -7.13
C LYS A 95 -17.48 20.71 -6.17
N LEU A 96 -16.24 20.56 -6.62
CA LEU A 96 -15.02 20.92 -5.90
C LEU A 96 -13.92 21.28 -6.90
N SER A 97 -12.84 21.86 -6.42
CA SER A 97 -11.55 21.91 -7.10
C SER A 97 -10.50 21.18 -6.28
N LEU A 98 -9.53 20.52 -6.95
CA LEU A 98 -8.39 19.92 -6.26
C LEU A 98 -7.48 20.98 -5.59
N ASP A 99 -7.65 22.25 -5.96
CA ASP A 99 -7.03 23.38 -5.30
C ASP A 99 -7.84 23.94 -4.13
N ASP A 100 -9.07 23.49 -3.88
CA ASP A 100 -9.82 23.92 -2.70
C ASP A 100 -9.08 23.52 -1.42
N ARG A 101 -9.25 24.31 -0.36
CA ARG A 101 -8.72 23.92 0.95
C ARG A 101 -9.58 22.81 1.51
N VAL A 102 -8.96 21.88 2.24
CA VAL A 102 -9.71 20.81 2.93
C VAL A 102 -10.78 21.40 3.84
N ILE A 103 -10.46 22.49 4.53
CA ILE A 103 -11.40 23.17 5.45
C ILE A 103 -12.58 23.86 4.75
N ASP A 104 -12.52 24.09 3.44
CA ASP A 104 -13.66 24.64 2.69
C ASP A 104 -14.78 23.57 2.57
N HIS A 105 -14.41 22.29 2.59
CA HIS A 105 -15.31 21.13 2.51
C HIS A 105 -15.54 20.47 3.88
N LEU A 106 -14.53 20.47 4.75
CA LEU A 106 -14.57 19.91 6.10
C LEU A 106 -14.13 20.97 7.13
N PRO A 107 -14.97 21.93 7.54
CA PRO A 107 -14.57 23.06 8.39
C PRO A 107 -14.00 22.70 9.77
N TRP A 108 -14.22 21.46 10.21
CA TRP A 108 -13.73 20.92 11.48
C TRP A 108 -12.37 20.21 11.36
N PHE A 109 -11.85 20.02 10.14
CA PHE A 109 -10.56 19.38 9.88
C PHE A 109 -9.41 20.19 10.51
N GLN A 110 -8.47 19.49 11.15
CA GLN A 110 -7.29 20.07 11.78
C GLN A 110 -6.09 19.13 11.67
N MET A 111 -4.95 19.70 11.28
CA MET A 111 -3.62 19.12 11.46
C MET A 111 -3.02 19.69 12.75
N SER A 112 -1.92 19.09 13.25
CA SER A 112 -1.23 19.58 14.45
C SER A 112 -0.65 20.99 14.32
N ASP A 113 -0.41 21.45 13.09
CA ASP A 113 0.01 22.80 12.78
C ASP A 113 -1.15 23.65 12.16
N PRO A 114 -1.44 24.86 12.69
CA PRO A 114 -2.50 25.73 12.18
C PRO A 114 -2.28 26.28 10.77
N PHE A 115 -1.03 26.48 10.35
CA PHE A 115 -0.71 26.89 8.97
C PHE A 115 -1.04 25.75 8.01
N VAL A 116 -0.62 24.53 8.33
CA VAL A 116 -0.93 23.35 7.51
C VAL A 116 -2.44 23.12 7.42
N THR A 117 -3.15 23.22 8.55
CA THR A 117 -4.62 23.14 8.57
C THR A 117 -5.27 24.10 7.59
N ARG A 118 -4.82 25.37 7.58
CA ARG A 118 -5.42 26.42 6.75
C ARG A 118 -5.06 26.30 5.27
N GLU A 119 -3.86 25.81 4.95
CA GLU A 119 -3.33 25.82 3.58
C GLU A 119 -3.35 24.45 2.89
N MET A 120 -3.74 23.38 3.58
CA MET A 120 -3.87 22.05 3.00
C MET A 120 -5.00 22.04 1.97
N ARG A 121 -4.66 21.63 0.74
CA ARG A 121 -5.56 21.50 -0.39
C ARG A 121 -5.92 20.04 -0.63
N LEU A 122 -7.02 19.80 -1.34
CA LEU A 122 -7.44 18.44 -1.68
C LEU A 122 -6.35 17.68 -2.45
N ARG A 123 -5.59 18.34 -3.34
CA ARG A 123 -4.43 17.72 -4.02
C ARG A 123 -3.32 17.28 -3.08
N ASP A 124 -3.15 17.92 -1.92
CA ASP A 124 -2.10 17.57 -0.97
C ASP A 124 -2.39 16.22 -0.30
N LEU A 125 -3.68 15.90 -0.11
CA LEU A 125 -4.13 14.60 0.40
C LEU A 125 -3.73 13.43 -0.51
N LEU A 126 -3.67 13.70 -1.82
CA LEU A 126 -3.40 12.68 -2.84
C LEU A 126 -1.93 12.54 -3.19
N SER A 127 -1.06 13.45 -2.72
CA SER A 127 0.32 13.58 -3.21
C SER A 127 1.41 13.42 -2.15
N HIS A 128 1.08 12.96 -0.94
CA HIS A 128 2.06 12.51 0.07
C HIS A 128 3.12 13.57 0.44
N ARG A 129 2.65 14.80 0.72
CA ARG A 129 3.50 15.97 0.99
C ARG A 129 3.02 16.82 2.16
N SER A 130 2.42 16.17 3.15
CA SER A 130 1.70 16.80 4.27
C SER A 130 2.60 17.38 5.35
N GLY A 131 3.86 16.95 5.41
CA GLY A 131 4.77 17.21 6.53
C GLY A 131 4.78 16.10 7.59
N LEU A 132 3.83 15.14 7.54
CA LEU A 132 3.86 13.94 8.38
C LEU A 132 5.07 13.07 8.04
N ALA A 133 5.45 12.20 8.98
CA ALA A 133 6.44 11.14 8.74
C ALA A 133 5.79 9.95 8.02
N LEU A 134 6.62 9.13 7.36
CA LEU A 134 6.18 7.89 6.72
C LEU A 134 5.29 7.05 7.66
N GLY A 135 4.05 6.77 7.23
CA GLY A 135 3.09 5.95 7.97
C GLY A 135 2.52 6.59 9.23
N ALA A 136 2.75 7.88 9.48
CA ALA A 136 2.31 8.51 10.71
C ALA A 136 0.78 8.47 10.86
N GLY A 137 0.32 7.88 11.96
CA GLY A 137 -1.10 7.71 12.25
C GLY A 137 -1.69 6.41 11.72
N ASP A 138 -0.89 5.51 11.13
CA ASP A 138 -1.40 4.25 10.59
C ASP A 138 -1.96 3.32 11.67
N LEU A 139 -1.42 3.34 12.90
CA LEU A 139 -2.01 2.62 14.04
C LEU A 139 -3.45 3.04 14.38
N LEU A 140 -3.98 4.15 13.82
CA LEU A 140 -5.39 4.52 13.97
C LEU A 140 -6.34 3.64 13.17
N PHE A 141 -5.87 2.92 12.15
CA PHE A 141 -6.71 2.04 11.31
C PHE A 141 -6.06 0.68 11.00
N TRP A 142 -4.76 0.53 11.20
CA TRP A 142 -3.97 -0.65 10.85
C TRP A 142 -3.11 -1.15 12.04
N PRO A 143 -3.26 -2.40 12.50
CA PRO A 143 -4.32 -3.37 12.18
C PRO A 143 -5.72 -2.82 12.47
N THR A 144 -6.78 -3.52 12.01
CA THR A 144 -8.19 -3.09 12.21
C THR A 144 -8.43 -2.53 13.62
N THR A 145 -8.97 -1.32 13.67
CA THR A 145 -9.31 -0.62 14.91
C THR A 145 -10.80 -0.38 15.05
N GLN A 146 -11.20 0.07 16.24
CA GLN A 146 -12.58 0.48 16.54
C GLN A 146 -12.85 1.97 16.26
N TYR A 147 -11.88 2.71 15.72
CA TYR A 147 -12.09 4.12 15.37
C TYR A 147 -12.96 4.26 14.12
N SER A 148 -13.87 5.23 14.12
CA SER A 148 -14.53 5.68 12.90
C SER A 148 -13.58 6.51 12.02
N THR A 149 -13.86 6.61 10.72
CA THR A 149 -13.12 7.49 9.79
C THR A 149 -13.04 8.93 10.30
N ARG A 150 -14.13 9.45 10.89
CA ARG A 150 -14.16 10.79 11.47
C ARG A 150 -13.22 10.92 12.66
N GLU A 151 -13.18 9.95 13.57
CA GLU A 151 -12.26 9.97 14.71
C GLU A 151 -10.81 9.92 14.28
N ILE A 152 -10.48 9.10 13.27
CA ILE A 152 -9.13 9.05 12.68
C ILE A 152 -8.71 10.45 12.20
N VAL A 153 -9.55 11.09 11.39
CA VAL A 153 -9.26 12.41 10.84
C VAL A 153 -9.18 13.48 11.94
N GLN A 154 -10.05 13.42 12.95
CA GLN A 154 -10.01 14.36 14.08
C GLN A 154 -8.74 14.22 14.94
N ARG A 155 -8.13 13.03 14.98
CA ARG A 155 -6.90 12.75 15.74
C ARG A 155 -5.65 13.27 15.05
N LEU A 156 -5.69 13.61 13.76
CA LEU A 156 -4.58 14.23 13.03
C LEU A 156 -4.07 15.53 13.66
N ARG A 157 -4.93 16.25 14.40
CA ARG A 157 -4.52 17.43 15.19
C ARG A 157 -3.49 17.13 16.27
N HIS A 158 -3.30 15.85 16.63
CA HIS A 158 -2.35 15.39 17.63
C HIS A 158 -1.15 14.65 17.03
N VAL A 159 -1.18 14.34 15.73
CA VAL A 159 -0.07 13.66 15.06
C VAL A 159 1.00 14.71 14.67
N PRO A 160 2.24 14.60 15.18
CA PRO A 160 3.27 15.60 14.92
C PRO A 160 3.74 15.55 13.46
N LEU A 161 4.10 16.73 12.93
CA LEU A 161 4.82 16.82 11.65
C LEU A 161 6.30 16.50 11.87
N ALA A 162 6.92 15.80 10.92
CA ALA A 162 8.35 15.51 10.91
C ALA A 162 9.13 16.39 9.91
N THR A 163 8.44 16.93 8.90
CA THR A 163 9.02 17.80 7.88
C THR A 163 8.14 19.02 7.65
N SER A 164 8.67 20.04 6.96
CA SER A 164 7.88 21.20 6.56
C SER A 164 6.81 20.81 5.54
N PHE A 165 5.64 21.46 5.60
CA PHE A 165 4.55 21.21 4.67
C PHE A 165 4.99 21.41 3.21
N ARG A 166 4.71 20.41 2.36
CA ARG A 166 5.10 20.30 0.95
C ARG A 166 6.61 20.21 0.66
N ALA A 167 7.47 20.10 1.69
CA ALA A 167 8.92 20.09 1.49
C ALA A 167 9.44 18.71 1.08
N GLU A 168 8.85 17.63 1.58
CA GLU A 168 9.33 16.26 1.36
C GLU A 168 8.18 15.31 1.04
N TYR A 169 8.53 14.20 0.39
CA TYR A 169 7.64 13.06 0.20
C TYR A 169 7.64 12.18 1.45
N ALA A 170 6.46 11.94 2.01
CA ALA A 170 6.23 10.95 3.06
C ALA A 170 4.86 10.31 2.82
N TYR A 171 4.83 8.98 2.72
CA TYR A 171 3.62 8.25 2.36
C TYR A 171 2.68 8.15 3.56
N ASP A 172 1.48 8.73 3.41
CA ASP A 172 0.50 8.87 4.49
C ASP A 172 -0.84 8.25 4.07
N ASN A 173 -1.17 7.06 4.60
CA ASN A 173 -2.46 6.43 4.34
C ASN A 173 -3.61 7.20 5.00
N VAL A 174 -3.35 7.81 6.16
CA VAL A 174 -4.37 8.52 6.95
C VAL A 174 -4.98 9.72 6.21
N LEU A 175 -4.27 10.32 5.26
CA LEU A 175 -4.79 11.44 4.45
C LEU A 175 -5.86 11.00 3.45
N TYR A 176 -5.87 9.72 3.07
CA TYR A 176 -6.93 9.17 2.25
C TYR A 176 -8.24 8.98 3.02
N ALA A 177 -8.20 8.85 4.35
CA ALA A 177 -9.40 8.95 5.19
C ALA A 177 -10.02 10.35 5.12
N VAL A 178 -9.19 11.40 5.03
CA VAL A 178 -9.66 12.78 4.80
C VAL A 178 -10.30 12.89 3.42
N ALA A 179 -9.64 12.36 2.38
CA ALA A 179 -10.18 12.35 1.02
C ALA A 179 -11.51 11.58 0.93
N GLN A 180 -11.65 10.48 1.68
CA GLN A 180 -12.90 9.73 1.81
C GLN A 180 -14.02 10.64 2.32
N LEU A 181 -13.81 11.33 3.45
CA LEU A 181 -14.81 12.20 4.03
C LEU A 181 -15.16 13.39 3.13
N VAL A 182 -14.21 13.91 2.35
CA VAL A 182 -14.50 14.94 1.34
C VAL A 182 -15.40 14.40 0.24
N ILE A 183 -15.12 13.19 -0.28
CA ILE A 183 -15.98 12.55 -1.28
C ILE A 183 -17.39 12.36 -0.72
N GLU A 184 -17.51 11.85 0.51
CA GLU A 184 -18.81 11.59 1.15
C GLU A 184 -19.59 12.88 1.38
N GLU A 185 -18.95 13.94 1.89
CA GLU A 185 -19.56 15.25 2.12
C GLU A 185 -20.04 15.89 0.81
N VAL A 186 -19.19 15.93 -0.22
CA VAL A 186 -19.49 16.63 -1.48
C VAL A 186 -20.48 15.86 -2.36
N SER A 187 -20.43 14.53 -2.32
CA SER A 187 -21.33 13.69 -3.13
C SER A 187 -22.65 13.36 -2.45
N GLY A 188 -22.68 13.37 -1.11
CA GLY A 188 -23.79 12.84 -0.32
C GLY A 188 -23.92 11.31 -0.35
N GLN A 189 -22.91 10.58 -0.87
CA GLN A 189 -22.89 9.13 -0.99
C GLN A 189 -21.83 8.53 -0.07
N ALA A 190 -22.08 7.36 0.52
CA ALA A 190 -21.04 6.59 1.18
C ALA A 190 -19.94 6.23 0.17
N TYR A 191 -18.67 6.22 0.59
CA TYR A 191 -17.54 6.05 -0.34
C TYR A 191 -17.63 4.78 -1.20
N GLY A 192 -17.98 3.65 -0.59
CA GLY A 192 -18.12 2.38 -1.31
C GLY A 192 -19.23 2.40 -2.36
N ASP A 193 -20.36 3.06 -2.05
CA ASP A 193 -21.46 3.22 -2.99
C ASP A 193 -21.09 4.16 -4.14
N PHE A 194 -20.39 5.26 -3.84
CA PHE A 194 -19.84 6.16 -4.86
C PHE A 194 -18.94 5.39 -5.84
N LEU A 195 -17.96 4.61 -5.34
CA LEU A 195 -17.09 3.83 -6.23
C LEU A 195 -17.88 2.84 -7.09
N ARG A 196 -18.83 2.11 -6.47
CA ARG A 196 -19.65 1.12 -7.18
C ARG A 196 -20.44 1.76 -8.32
N GLU A 197 -21.13 2.85 -8.04
CA GLU A 197 -22.07 3.49 -8.98
C GLU A 197 -21.36 4.36 -10.00
N ARG A 198 -20.32 5.10 -9.57
CA ARG A 198 -19.69 6.14 -10.37
C ARG A 198 -18.45 5.65 -11.11
N ILE A 199 -17.83 4.54 -10.68
CA ILE A 199 -16.61 4.00 -11.30
C ILE A 199 -16.80 2.54 -11.73
N PHE A 200 -17.07 1.62 -10.81
CA PHE A 200 -17.06 0.19 -11.13
C PHE A 200 -18.13 -0.19 -12.16
N ALA A 201 -19.38 0.23 -11.95
CA ALA A 201 -20.45 -0.08 -12.88
C ALA A 201 -20.24 0.54 -14.29
N PRO A 202 -19.86 1.84 -14.43
CA PRO A 202 -19.54 2.42 -15.74
C PRO A 202 -18.34 1.78 -16.45
N VAL A 203 -17.30 1.37 -15.71
CA VAL A 203 -16.11 0.68 -16.26
C VAL A 203 -16.40 -0.80 -16.56
N GLY A 204 -17.44 -1.38 -15.94
CA GLY A 204 -17.80 -2.79 -16.06
C GLY A 204 -17.03 -3.72 -15.12
N MET A 205 -16.51 -3.19 -14.00
CA MET A 205 -15.81 -3.93 -12.94
C MET A 205 -16.80 -4.60 -11.98
N ARG A 206 -17.52 -5.62 -12.49
CA ARG A 206 -18.70 -6.19 -11.81
C ARG A 206 -18.37 -7.03 -10.59
N ASP A 207 -17.15 -7.54 -10.50
CA ASP A 207 -16.72 -8.43 -9.44
C ASP A 207 -16.00 -7.68 -8.31
N THR A 208 -15.60 -6.43 -8.57
CA THR A 208 -14.88 -5.59 -7.62
C THR A 208 -15.77 -5.18 -6.43
N VAL A 209 -15.23 -5.30 -5.22
CA VAL A 209 -15.91 -4.91 -3.98
C VAL A 209 -15.04 -4.00 -3.12
N VAL A 210 -15.66 -3.21 -2.24
CA VAL A 210 -14.97 -2.32 -1.30
C VAL A 210 -15.03 -2.95 0.09
N ASN A 211 -13.89 -3.22 0.69
CA ASN A 211 -13.62 -3.98 1.91
C ASN A 211 -13.88 -5.47 1.84
N SER A 212 -13.12 -6.19 2.67
CA SER A 212 -13.27 -7.62 2.93
C SER A 212 -14.64 -7.99 3.49
N ASP A 213 -15.28 -7.09 4.26
CA ASP A 213 -16.61 -7.30 4.84
C ASP A 213 -17.71 -7.53 3.79
N HIS A 214 -17.48 -7.11 2.55
CA HIS A 214 -18.41 -7.29 1.42
C HIS A 214 -18.02 -8.45 0.49
N LEU A 215 -17.02 -9.27 0.85
CA LEU A 215 -16.74 -10.51 0.14
C LEU A 215 -17.82 -11.55 0.47
N PRO A 216 -18.53 -12.10 -0.54
CA PRO A 216 -19.47 -13.18 -0.29
C PRO A 216 -18.80 -14.41 0.33
N ALA A 217 -19.51 -15.14 1.18
CA ALA A 217 -19.04 -16.43 1.67
C ALA A 217 -18.79 -17.37 0.47
N GLY A 218 -17.61 -18.00 0.42
CA GLY A 218 -17.21 -18.85 -0.70
C GLY A 218 -16.86 -18.11 -2.00
N ALA A 219 -16.68 -16.78 -1.94
CA ALA A 219 -16.25 -16.00 -3.10
C ALA A 219 -14.95 -16.54 -3.72
N ASN A 220 -14.80 -16.34 -5.03
CA ASN A 220 -13.53 -16.56 -5.70
C ASN A 220 -12.53 -15.46 -5.28
N ALA A 221 -11.95 -15.62 -4.10
CA ALA A 221 -10.99 -14.70 -3.49
C ALA A 221 -9.79 -15.46 -2.95
N ALA A 222 -8.62 -14.86 -3.04
CA ALA A 222 -7.41 -15.38 -2.44
C ALA A 222 -7.45 -15.22 -0.90
N VAL A 223 -6.73 -16.09 -0.19
CA VAL A 223 -6.43 -15.98 1.24
C VAL A 223 -5.01 -15.44 1.39
N GLY A 224 -4.78 -14.49 2.29
CA GLY A 224 -3.47 -13.91 2.48
C GLY A 224 -2.53 -14.86 3.21
N HIS A 225 -1.22 -14.78 2.95
CA HIS A 225 -0.22 -15.58 3.65
C HIS A 225 1.00 -14.76 4.12
N ALA A 226 1.46 -15.03 5.33
CA ALA A 226 2.64 -14.41 5.92
C ALA A 226 3.61 -15.47 6.45
N GLN A 227 4.90 -15.11 6.57
CA GLN A 227 5.92 -15.92 7.25
C GLN A 227 6.21 -15.29 8.61
N PRO A 228 5.73 -15.86 9.73
CA PRO A 228 6.04 -15.35 11.06
C PRO A 228 7.55 -15.30 11.30
N GLY A 229 8.04 -14.20 11.89
CA GLY A 229 9.47 -13.91 12.03
C GLY A 229 10.21 -13.74 10.70
N PHE A 230 9.50 -13.44 9.61
CA PHE A 230 10.02 -13.26 8.24
C PHE A 230 10.71 -14.48 7.61
N ARG A 231 10.74 -15.63 8.31
CA ARG A 231 11.43 -16.87 7.90
C ARG A 231 10.73 -18.15 8.38
N GLY A 232 9.67 -18.02 9.18
CA GLY A 232 8.87 -19.16 9.64
C GLY A 232 8.10 -19.84 8.50
N PRO A 233 7.47 -20.99 8.77
CA PRO A 233 6.59 -21.62 7.80
C PRO A 233 5.47 -20.66 7.41
N LEU A 234 5.07 -20.72 6.16
CA LEU A 234 3.99 -19.90 5.64
C LEU A 234 2.67 -20.25 6.36
N VAL A 235 1.95 -19.24 6.83
CA VAL A 235 0.64 -19.37 7.48
C VAL A 235 -0.38 -18.47 6.81
N THR A 236 -1.66 -18.81 6.91
CA THR A 236 -2.75 -17.96 6.43
C THR A 236 -2.96 -16.78 7.37
N VAL A 237 -3.35 -15.64 6.79
CA VAL A 237 -3.68 -14.40 7.49
C VAL A 237 -5.15 -14.08 7.24
N PRO A 238 -5.95 -13.82 8.30
CA PRO A 238 -7.37 -13.56 8.13
C PRO A 238 -7.62 -12.22 7.40
N PRO A 239 -8.74 -12.10 6.68
CA PRO A 239 -9.32 -10.83 6.25
C PRO A 239 -9.32 -9.74 7.32
N MET A 240 -8.50 -8.71 7.11
CA MET A 240 -8.55 -7.43 7.82
C MET A 240 -9.53 -6.47 7.14
N THR A 241 -10.40 -5.82 7.92
CA THR A 241 -11.29 -4.77 7.42
C THR A 241 -10.59 -3.41 7.42
N TRP A 242 -10.84 -2.63 6.37
CA TRP A 242 -10.38 -1.25 6.19
C TRP A 242 -11.58 -0.28 6.26
N SER A 243 -12.68 -0.68 6.91
CA SER A 243 -13.94 0.07 6.94
C SER A 243 -13.80 1.53 7.37
N ASN A 244 -12.79 1.86 8.17
CA ASN A 244 -12.51 3.21 8.66
C ASN A 244 -11.45 4.00 7.85
N ASN A 245 -10.79 3.40 6.86
CA ASN A 245 -9.91 4.08 5.91
C ASN A 245 -9.98 3.44 4.51
N GLN A 246 -11.20 3.24 4.01
CA GLN A 246 -11.47 2.47 2.79
C GLN A 246 -10.77 3.07 1.58
N ALA A 247 -10.72 4.40 1.50
CA ALA A 247 -10.12 5.14 0.40
C ALA A 247 -8.60 4.97 0.28
N ALA A 248 -7.94 4.48 1.33
CA ALA A 248 -6.52 4.17 1.30
C ALA A 248 -6.23 2.78 0.75
N GLY A 249 -7.11 1.79 0.98
CA GLY A 249 -6.73 0.38 0.75
C GLY A 249 -7.86 -0.66 0.65
N GLY A 250 -9.12 -0.27 0.65
CA GLY A 250 -10.22 -1.21 0.86
C GLY A 250 -10.58 -2.11 -0.32
N ILE A 251 -10.13 -1.86 -1.56
CA ILE A 251 -10.68 -2.57 -2.72
C ILE A 251 -10.16 -4.01 -2.84
N TYR A 252 -11.07 -4.92 -3.19
CA TYR A 252 -10.78 -6.25 -3.72
C TYR A 252 -11.16 -6.32 -5.20
N ALA A 253 -10.23 -6.73 -6.06
CA ALA A 253 -10.46 -6.84 -7.50
C ALA A 253 -9.71 -8.03 -8.11
N SER A 254 -10.17 -8.45 -9.27
CA SER A 254 -9.52 -9.48 -10.09
C SER A 254 -8.68 -8.86 -11.21
N VAL A 255 -7.88 -9.68 -11.88
CA VAL A 255 -7.14 -9.26 -13.08
C VAL A 255 -8.09 -8.78 -14.18
N ASN A 256 -9.18 -9.49 -14.42
CA ASN A 256 -10.16 -9.13 -15.45
C ASN A 256 -10.83 -7.78 -15.20
N ASP A 257 -11.09 -7.42 -13.95
CA ASP A 257 -11.64 -6.11 -13.61
C ASP A 257 -10.58 -5.00 -13.67
N LEU A 258 -9.38 -5.25 -13.16
CA LEU A 258 -8.28 -4.29 -13.26
C LEU A 258 -7.85 -4.05 -14.71
N ALA A 259 -7.97 -5.03 -15.60
CA ALA A 259 -7.73 -4.83 -17.03
C ALA A 259 -8.69 -3.80 -17.65
N LYS A 260 -9.97 -3.79 -17.23
CA LYS A 260 -10.94 -2.76 -17.68
C LYS A 260 -10.54 -1.38 -17.16
N TRP A 261 -10.14 -1.30 -15.89
CA TRP A 261 -9.62 -0.08 -15.29
C TRP A 261 -8.38 0.46 -16.00
N MET A 262 -7.39 -0.40 -16.26
CA MET A 262 -6.17 -0.02 -16.97
C MET A 262 -6.45 0.51 -18.37
N ARG A 263 -7.40 -0.08 -19.11
CA ARG A 263 -7.83 0.44 -20.42
C ARG A 263 -8.42 1.84 -20.33
N VAL A 264 -9.34 2.07 -19.40
CA VAL A 264 -9.95 3.40 -19.20
C VAL A 264 -8.89 4.44 -18.86
N GLN A 265 -7.91 4.06 -18.02
CA GLN A 265 -6.79 4.93 -17.68
C GLN A 265 -5.90 5.22 -18.90
N LEU A 266 -5.47 4.21 -19.65
CA LEU A 266 -4.63 4.38 -20.84
C LEU A 266 -5.32 5.21 -21.94
N ASP A 267 -6.64 5.06 -22.09
CA ASP A 267 -7.46 5.82 -23.05
C ASP A 267 -7.86 7.23 -22.53
N GLY A 268 -7.24 7.69 -21.45
CA GLY A 268 -7.43 9.02 -20.89
C GLY A 268 -8.82 9.27 -20.29
N GLY A 269 -9.47 8.21 -19.80
CA GLY A 269 -10.77 8.25 -19.13
C GLY A 269 -11.96 7.87 -20.02
N VAL A 270 -11.75 7.41 -21.25
CA VAL A 270 -12.84 7.06 -22.18
C VAL A 270 -13.50 5.73 -21.80
N LEU A 271 -14.83 5.72 -21.77
CA LEU A 271 -15.69 4.55 -21.52
C LEU A 271 -16.30 3.96 -22.82
N GLY A 272 -16.02 4.60 -23.95
CA GLY A 272 -16.61 4.29 -25.26
C GLY A 272 -17.41 5.47 -25.82
N LYS A 273 -18.28 5.19 -26.79
CA LYS A 273 -19.16 6.19 -27.44
C LYS A 273 -20.61 5.92 -27.06
N ASP A 274 -21.43 6.96 -27.02
CA ASP A 274 -22.89 6.84 -26.93
C ASP A 274 -23.53 6.55 -28.30
N GLU A 275 -24.86 6.41 -28.34
CA GLU A 275 -25.62 6.12 -29.56
C GLU A 275 -25.48 7.21 -30.63
N ALA A 276 -25.18 8.46 -30.22
CA ALA A 276 -24.94 9.57 -31.12
C ALA A 276 -23.47 9.66 -31.59
N GLY A 277 -22.63 8.70 -31.19
CA GLY A 277 -21.21 8.68 -31.52
C GLY A 277 -20.35 9.63 -30.69
N LYS A 278 -20.93 10.30 -29.68
CA LYS A 278 -20.19 11.17 -28.76
C LYS A 278 -19.47 10.32 -27.73
N GLU A 279 -18.23 10.68 -27.46
CA GLU A 279 -17.40 9.98 -26.49
C GLU A 279 -17.94 10.19 -25.06
N ARG A 280 -18.09 9.09 -24.32
CA ARG A 280 -18.41 9.08 -22.90
C ARG A 280 -17.10 8.92 -22.14
N ARG A 281 -16.86 9.79 -21.17
CA ARG A 281 -15.69 9.75 -20.30
C ARG A 281 -16.11 9.54 -18.85
N LEU A 282 -15.27 8.81 -18.11
CA LEU A 282 -15.34 8.69 -16.66
C LEU A 282 -14.86 9.98 -16.00
N PHE A 283 -13.72 10.50 -16.45
CA PHE A 283 -13.15 11.80 -16.07
C PHE A 283 -12.56 12.47 -17.32
N SER A 284 -12.44 13.79 -17.31
CA SER A 284 -11.96 14.58 -18.43
C SER A 284 -10.49 14.31 -18.73
N ALA A 285 -10.08 14.60 -19.97
CA ALA A 285 -8.67 14.49 -20.37
C ALA A 285 -7.76 15.44 -19.57
N GLU A 286 -8.29 16.56 -19.07
CA GLU A 286 -7.57 17.48 -18.19
C GLU A 286 -7.30 16.84 -16.83
N ARG A 287 -8.36 16.32 -16.18
CA ARG A 287 -8.22 15.63 -14.89
C ARG A 287 -7.35 14.38 -14.98
N HIS A 288 -7.47 13.62 -16.08
CA HIS A 288 -6.58 12.49 -16.35
C HIS A 288 -5.09 12.91 -16.36
N ARG A 289 -4.75 13.99 -17.08
CA ARG A 289 -3.37 14.49 -17.12
C ARG A 289 -2.90 14.94 -15.74
N ALA A 290 -3.76 15.63 -14.98
CA ALA A 290 -3.44 16.08 -13.63
C ALA A 290 -3.14 14.92 -12.67
N MET A 291 -3.91 13.82 -12.74
CA MET A 291 -3.66 12.63 -11.90
C MET A 291 -2.25 12.06 -12.08
N TRP A 292 -1.70 12.16 -13.30
CA TRP A 292 -0.39 11.61 -13.67
C TRP A 292 0.72 12.67 -13.76
N GLU A 293 0.41 13.92 -13.42
CA GLU A 293 1.41 14.97 -13.32
C GLU A 293 2.26 14.75 -12.07
N LEU A 294 3.57 14.98 -12.16
CA LEU A 294 4.46 14.82 -11.01
C LEU A 294 4.24 16.00 -10.06
N VAL A 295 3.67 15.73 -8.89
CA VAL A 295 3.36 16.74 -7.86
C VAL A 295 4.42 16.76 -6.77
N THR A 296 4.89 15.59 -6.35
CA THR A 296 5.87 15.44 -5.26
C THR A 296 7.05 14.62 -5.75
N PRO A 297 8.26 15.21 -5.88
CA PRO A 297 9.46 14.47 -6.23
C PRO A 297 9.82 13.43 -5.15
N ILE A 298 10.27 12.25 -5.60
CA ILE A 298 10.77 11.19 -4.72
C ILE A 298 12.27 11.05 -4.96
N ARG A 299 13.03 11.00 -3.87
CA ARG A 299 14.47 10.78 -3.92
C ARG A 299 14.78 9.39 -4.46
N ILE A 300 15.64 9.31 -5.46
CA ILE A 300 16.17 8.05 -5.97
C ILE A 300 17.43 7.69 -5.16
N PRO A 301 17.56 6.44 -4.69
CA PRO A 301 18.79 5.97 -4.04
C PRO A 301 20.00 6.11 -4.97
N ALA A 302 21.16 6.47 -4.41
CA ALA A 302 22.39 6.59 -5.19
C ALA A 302 22.88 5.24 -5.74
N GLU A 303 22.55 4.15 -5.04
CA GLU A 303 22.91 2.78 -5.42
C GLU A 303 21.68 1.87 -5.32
N PRO A 304 21.58 0.84 -6.19
CA PRO A 304 20.50 -0.14 -6.08
C PRO A 304 20.71 -1.03 -4.85
N ALA A 305 19.64 -1.68 -4.38
CA ALA A 305 19.73 -2.60 -3.26
C ALA A 305 20.78 -3.70 -3.50
N VAL A 306 20.88 -4.21 -4.73
CA VAL A 306 21.93 -5.10 -5.21
C VAL A 306 22.34 -4.71 -6.63
N PRO A 307 23.59 -4.97 -7.07
CA PRO A 307 24.05 -4.59 -8.42
C PRO A 307 23.15 -5.07 -9.56
N ALA A 308 22.56 -6.27 -9.42
CA ALA A 308 21.65 -6.84 -10.42
C ALA A 308 20.36 -6.03 -10.64
N LEU A 309 19.98 -5.14 -9.69
CA LEU A 309 18.82 -4.26 -9.83
C LEU A 309 19.19 -2.88 -10.41
N ALA A 310 20.45 -2.63 -10.77
CA ALA A 310 20.85 -1.37 -11.40
C ALA A 310 20.02 -1.02 -12.66
N PRO A 311 19.63 -1.96 -13.54
CA PRO A 311 18.82 -1.63 -14.70
C PRO A 311 17.41 -1.12 -14.36
N ALA A 312 16.89 -1.42 -13.17
CA ALA A 312 15.58 -0.98 -12.69
C ALA A 312 15.59 0.39 -12.01
N LEU A 313 16.77 1.00 -11.80
CA LEU A 313 16.84 2.34 -11.21
C LEU A 313 16.33 3.39 -12.19
N PRO A 314 15.33 4.20 -11.81
CA PRO A 314 14.80 5.24 -12.68
C PRO A 314 15.70 6.47 -12.68
N GLN A 315 15.66 7.27 -13.75
CA GLN A 315 16.29 8.60 -13.78
C GLN A 315 15.47 9.67 -13.06
N PHE A 316 14.15 9.50 -12.98
CA PHE A 316 13.28 10.32 -12.14
C PHE A 316 12.22 9.47 -11.45
N ALA A 317 11.83 9.88 -10.25
CA ALA A 317 10.72 9.31 -9.51
C ALA A 317 9.94 10.42 -8.80
N GLY A 318 8.64 10.23 -8.69
CA GLY A 318 7.75 11.14 -8.01
C GLY A 318 6.37 10.54 -7.82
N TYR A 319 5.48 11.35 -7.28
CA TYR A 319 4.11 10.98 -7.01
C TYR A 319 3.17 12.07 -7.55
N GLY A 320 2.13 11.64 -8.24
CA GLY A 320 1.03 12.48 -8.72
C GLY A 320 -0.15 12.44 -7.76
N GLU A 321 -1.38 12.50 -8.28
CA GLU A 321 -2.57 12.38 -7.45
C GLU A 321 -2.98 10.89 -7.37
N GLY A 322 -2.53 10.19 -6.33
CA GLY A 322 -2.81 8.76 -6.13
C GLY A 322 -2.03 7.80 -7.03
N TRP A 323 -0.99 8.27 -7.71
CA TRP A 323 -0.16 7.48 -8.62
C TRP A 323 1.33 7.73 -8.40
N SER A 324 2.14 6.68 -8.38
CA SER A 324 3.57 6.82 -8.57
C SER A 324 3.86 7.11 -10.05
N VAL A 325 4.83 8.00 -10.29
CA VAL A 325 5.28 8.36 -11.62
C VAL A 325 6.80 8.24 -11.66
N SER A 326 7.32 7.41 -12.56
CA SER A 326 8.76 7.21 -12.67
C SER A 326 9.17 6.94 -14.11
N GLU A 327 10.44 6.60 -14.31
CA GLU A 327 11.00 6.26 -15.59
C GLU A 327 11.51 4.81 -15.62
N TYR A 328 11.42 4.16 -16.76
CA TYR A 328 12.11 2.90 -17.03
C TYR A 328 12.51 2.80 -18.50
N ARG A 329 13.81 2.68 -18.77
CA ARG A 329 14.43 2.57 -20.12
C ARG A 329 13.92 3.63 -21.13
N GLY A 330 13.88 4.88 -20.71
CA GLY A 330 13.42 6.05 -21.44
C GLY A 330 11.91 6.12 -21.62
N ARG A 331 11.11 5.41 -20.82
CA ARG A 331 9.64 5.45 -20.85
C ARG A 331 9.06 5.89 -19.53
N LYS A 332 7.97 6.66 -19.58
CA LYS A 332 7.21 7.05 -18.39
C LYS A 332 6.46 5.82 -17.89
N LEU A 333 6.63 5.51 -16.61
CA LEU A 333 5.78 4.58 -15.89
C LEU A 333 4.79 5.36 -15.04
N VAL A 334 3.53 4.93 -15.05
CA VAL A 334 2.51 5.34 -14.07
C VAL A 334 2.05 4.08 -13.36
N TRP A 335 2.23 4.00 -12.06
CA TRP A 335 2.07 2.74 -11.34
C TRP A 335 1.64 2.96 -9.91
N HIS A 336 1.13 1.90 -9.29
CA HIS A 336 0.91 1.87 -7.85
C HIS A 336 1.03 0.44 -7.34
N THR A 337 1.56 0.26 -6.14
CA THR A 337 1.62 -1.03 -5.44
C THR A 337 0.57 -1.11 -4.34
N GLY A 338 0.24 -2.30 -3.87
CA GLY A 338 -0.64 -2.51 -2.72
C GLY A 338 0.02 -3.45 -1.73
N GLY A 339 -0.04 -3.11 -0.45
CA GLY A 339 0.31 -3.99 0.66
C GLY A 339 -0.89 -4.19 1.57
N TRP A 340 -1.27 -5.45 1.78
CA TRP A 340 -2.34 -5.90 2.66
C TRP A 340 -1.81 -7.10 3.45
N PRO A 341 -2.29 -7.43 4.66
CA PRO A 341 -1.71 -8.51 5.45
C PRO A 341 -1.85 -9.83 4.71
N GLY A 342 -0.76 -10.42 4.26
CA GLY A 342 -0.78 -11.63 3.45
C GLY A 342 -0.97 -11.44 1.94
N MET A 343 -1.12 -10.23 1.40
CA MET A 343 -1.28 -10.02 -0.05
C MET A 343 -0.56 -8.76 -0.53
N VAL A 344 0.07 -8.85 -1.70
CA VAL A 344 0.62 -7.67 -2.35
C VAL A 344 0.28 -7.64 -3.83
N SER A 345 0.22 -6.43 -4.39
CA SER A 345 -0.23 -6.22 -5.75
C SER A 345 0.49 -5.06 -6.43
N ARG A 346 0.48 -5.02 -7.76
CA ARG A 346 1.02 -3.94 -8.56
C ARG A 346 0.24 -3.77 -9.87
N VAL A 347 -0.07 -2.52 -10.22
CA VAL A 347 -0.43 -2.09 -11.58
C VAL A 347 0.66 -1.17 -12.10
N THR A 348 1.07 -1.37 -13.35
CA THR A 348 2.03 -0.51 -14.06
C THR A 348 1.51 -0.21 -15.46
N LEU A 349 1.47 1.07 -15.81
CA LEU A 349 1.05 1.58 -17.10
C LEU A 349 2.24 2.24 -17.81
N VAL A 350 2.36 2.02 -19.11
CA VAL A 350 3.35 2.65 -20.00
C VAL A 350 2.60 3.37 -21.13
N PRO A 351 2.21 4.65 -20.93
CA PRO A 351 1.31 5.34 -21.85
C PRO A 351 1.83 5.41 -23.28
N GLN A 352 3.14 5.57 -23.48
CA GLN A 352 3.75 5.63 -24.81
C GLN A 352 3.65 4.31 -25.59
N LEU A 353 3.35 3.21 -24.92
CA LEU A 353 3.21 1.88 -25.53
C LEU A 353 1.77 1.38 -25.48
N ASP A 354 0.81 2.16 -24.98
CA ASP A 354 -0.55 1.69 -24.65
C ASP A 354 -0.53 0.32 -23.94
N LEU A 355 0.30 0.23 -22.90
CA LEU A 355 0.59 -1.02 -22.17
C LEU A 355 0.19 -0.87 -20.71
N GLY A 356 -0.54 -1.84 -20.19
CA GLY A 356 -0.87 -2.00 -18.78
C GLY A 356 -0.53 -3.40 -18.30
N ILE A 357 0.12 -3.52 -17.14
CA ILE A 357 0.50 -4.78 -16.52
C ILE A 357 -0.05 -4.78 -15.10
N VAL A 358 -0.74 -5.86 -14.73
CA VAL A 358 -1.20 -6.10 -13.37
C VAL A 358 -0.67 -7.44 -12.86
N VAL A 359 -0.15 -7.44 -11.64
CA VAL A 359 0.28 -8.66 -10.94
C VAL A 359 -0.26 -8.63 -9.51
N LEU A 360 -1.02 -9.67 -9.15
CA LEU A 360 -1.65 -9.85 -7.84
C LEU A 360 -1.08 -11.11 -7.20
N THR A 361 -0.73 -11.05 -5.91
CA THR A 361 -0.13 -12.18 -5.19
C THR A 361 -0.73 -12.31 -3.79
N ASN A 362 -0.79 -13.53 -3.28
CA ASN A 362 -1.31 -13.81 -1.94
C ASN A 362 -0.24 -14.17 -0.92
N GLN A 363 0.89 -13.45 -0.96
CA GLN A 363 1.94 -13.50 0.06
C GLN A 363 2.56 -12.10 0.23
N GLU A 364 3.02 -11.72 1.43
CA GLU A 364 3.68 -10.42 1.74
C GLU A 364 5.09 -10.21 1.12
N VAL A 365 5.24 -10.39 -0.21
CA VAL A 365 6.55 -10.29 -0.89
C VAL A 365 6.45 -9.46 -2.16
N GLY A 366 6.74 -8.16 -2.03
CA GLY A 366 6.75 -7.25 -3.19
C GLY A 366 7.76 -7.61 -4.28
N ALA A 367 8.80 -8.36 -3.91
CA ALA A 367 9.79 -8.92 -4.83
C ALA A 367 9.14 -9.78 -5.94
N ALA A 368 8.04 -10.47 -5.62
CA ALA A 368 7.35 -11.36 -6.55
C ALA A 368 6.62 -10.60 -7.67
N PHE A 369 5.77 -9.62 -7.31
CA PHE A 369 5.11 -8.82 -8.35
C PHE A 369 6.13 -8.03 -9.17
N ASN A 370 7.24 -7.63 -8.56
CA ASN A 370 8.28 -6.88 -9.24
C ASN A 370 8.96 -7.74 -10.30
N ALA A 371 9.41 -8.96 -9.96
CA ALA A 371 10.10 -9.83 -10.91
C ALA A 371 9.25 -10.09 -12.17
N VAL A 372 7.97 -10.42 -11.98
CA VAL A 372 7.03 -10.66 -13.09
C VAL A 372 6.76 -9.37 -13.90
N THR A 373 6.59 -8.23 -13.22
CA THR A 373 6.33 -6.95 -13.91
C THR A 373 7.53 -6.53 -14.76
N MET A 374 8.75 -6.68 -14.24
CA MET A 374 9.97 -6.28 -14.96
C MET A 374 10.22 -7.19 -16.18
N GLU A 375 9.97 -8.50 -16.06
CA GLU A 375 10.02 -9.44 -17.19
C GLU A 375 9.07 -9.01 -18.31
N ALA A 376 7.81 -8.70 -17.97
CA ALA A 376 6.84 -8.23 -18.94
C ALA A 376 7.24 -6.89 -19.57
N LEU A 377 7.76 -5.94 -18.78
CA LEU A 377 8.26 -4.66 -19.30
C LEU A 377 9.44 -4.85 -20.26
N ASP A 378 10.40 -5.71 -19.91
CA ASP A 378 11.58 -5.96 -20.74
C ASP A 378 11.22 -6.59 -22.09
N HIS A 379 10.25 -7.52 -22.11
CA HIS A 379 9.70 -8.06 -23.36
C HIS A 379 9.17 -6.96 -24.29
N TYR A 380 8.26 -6.10 -23.79
CA TYR A 380 7.67 -5.05 -24.63
C TYR A 380 8.63 -3.91 -24.98
N LEU A 381 9.69 -3.72 -24.20
CA LEU A 381 10.74 -2.74 -24.46
C LEU A 381 11.90 -3.30 -25.30
N GLN A 382 11.89 -4.60 -25.61
CA GLN A 382 13.00 -5.31 -26.25
C GLN A 382 14.32 -5.07 -25.52
N ALA A 383 14.24 -5.09 -24.19
CA ALA A 383 15.38 -4.90 -23.32
C ALA A 383 16.28 -6.16 -23.28
N PRO A 384 17.56 -6.02 -22.91
CA PRO A 384 18.41 -7.18 -22.64
C PRO A 384 17.84 -8.03 -21.49
N ASP A 385 17.86 -9.34 -21.68
CA ASP A 385 17.42 -10.33 -20.68
C ASP A 385 18.12 -10.08 -19.33
N THR A 386 17.30 -9.97 -18.29
CA THR A 386 17.75 -9.84 -16.90
C THR A 386 17.02 -10.88 -16.08
N ASP A 387 17.75 -11.69 -15.31
CA ASP A 387 17.11 -12.63 -14.37
C ASP A 387 16.54 -11.86 -13.17
N TRP A 388 15.34 -11.33 -13.36
CA TRP A 388 14.66 -10.52 -12.35
C TRP A 388 14.32 -11.32 -11.10
N VAL A 389 13.99 -12.61 -11.23
CA VAL A 389 13.71 -13.48 -10.08
C VAL A 389 14.95 -13.60 -9.20
N ALA A 390 16.11 -13.89 -9.79
CA ALA A 390 17.37 -13.97 -9.05
C ALA A 390 17.79 -12.61 -8.47
N ALA A 391 17.64 -11.52 -9.23
CA ALA A 391 17.99 -10.17 -8.77
C ALA A 391 17.17 -9.76 -7.54
N TYR A 392 15.85 -9.97 -7.58
CA TYR A 392 14.96 -9.68 -6.46
C TYR A 392 15.15 -10.66 -5.29
N ALA A 393 15.46 -11.94 -5.55
CA ALA A 393 15.82 -12.89 -4.48
C ALA A 393 17.09 -12.46 -3.74
N ALA A 394 18.11 -11.98 -4.45
CA ALA A 394 19.32 -11.44 -3.85
C ALA A 394 19.03 -10.19 -3.00
N ALA A 395 18.12 -9.31 -3.45
CA ALA A 395 17.69 -8.15 -2.68
C ALA A 395 16.95 -8.54 -1.38
N VAL A 396 16.02 -9.51 -1.44
CA VAL A 396 15.34 -10.05 -0.26
C VAL A 396 16.33 -10.69 0.71
N ALA A 397 17.27 -11.49 0.21
CA ALA A 397 18.30 -12.12 1.03
C ALA A 397 19.19 -11.08 1.73
N LYS A 398 19.62 -10.02 1.01
CA LYS A 398 20.39 -8.92 1.59
C LYS A 398 19.62 -8.17 2.67
N ALA A 399 18.34 -7.86 2.43
CA ALA A 399 17.49 -7.19 3.43
C ALA A 399 17.34 -8.04 4.69
N ARG A 400 17.12 -9.35 4.55
CA ARG A 400 17.06 -10.30 5.67
C ARG A 400 18.39 -10.40 6.42
N SER A 401 19.51 -10.50 5.72
CA SER A 401 20.85 -10.49 6.35
C SER A 401 21.09 -9.23 7.16
N GLY A 402 20.77 -8.05 6.59
CA GLY A 402 20.92 -6.78 7.29
C GLY A 402 20.05 -6.68 8.54
N ALA A 403 18.83 -7.23 8.51
CA ALA A 403 17.98 -7.31 9.69
C ALA A 403 18.55 -8.25 10.77
N ASP A 404 19.06 -9.42 10.37
CA ASP A 404 19.70 -10.38 11.28
C ASP A 404 20.99 -9.82 11.90
N GLU A 405 21.78 -9.08 11.13
CA GLU A 405 22.98 -8.38 11.60
C GLU A 405 22.64 -7.32 12.65
N LYS A 406 21.61 -6.49 12.41
CA LYS A 406 21.11 -5.53 13.40
C LYS A 406 20.63 -6.22 14.66
N TRP A 407 19.84 -7.29 14.53
CA TRP A 407 19.37 -8.06 15.68
C TRP A 407 20.53 -8.69 16.46
N THR A 408 21.54 -9.22 15.76
CA THR A 408 22.76 -9.75 16.38
C THR A 408 23.52 -8.66 17.13
N ALA A 409 23.61 -7.45 16.56
CA ALA A 409 24.22 -6.30 17.21
C ALA A 409 23.47 -5.91 18.49
N HIS A 410 22.13 -5.86 18.46
CA HIS A 410 21.31 -5.66 19.66
C HIS A 410 21.59 -6.72 20.74
N GLN A 411 21.62 -8.00 20.36
CA GLN A 411 21.91 -9.09 21.30
C GLN A 411 23.33 -9.04 21.89
N ALA A 412 24.31 -8.61 21.11
CA ALA A 412 25.70 -8.46 21.55
C ALA A 412 25.88 -7.27 22.49
N ALA A 413 25.22 -6.15 22.21
CA ALA A 413 25.20 -4.96 23.06
C ALA A 413 24.33 -5.13 24.33
N ARG A 414 23.52 -6.19 24.40
CA ARG A 414 22.56 -6.40 25.47
C ARG A 414 23.21 -6.57 26.84
N ALA A 415 22.76 -5.79 27.83
CA ALA A 415 23.09 -5.99 29.24
C ALA A 415 22.28 -7.17 29.85
N LYS A 416 22.59 -8.41 29.46
CA LYS A 416 21.82 -9.64 29.77
C LYS A 416 21.56 -9.91 31.26
N ARG A 417 22.42 -9.38 32.15
CA ARG A 417 22.29 -9.54 33.61
C ARG A 417 21.57 -8.39 34.29
N SER A 418 21.22 -7.34 33.54
CA SER A 418 20.39 -6.27 34.07
C SER A 418 19.04 -6.83 34.52
N GLN A 419 18.40 -6.12 35.42
CA GLN A 419 17.04 -6.36 35.87
C GLN A 419 16.23 -5.09 35.58
N PRO A 420 14.89 -5.17 35.53
CA PRO A 420 14.04 -3.99 35.61
C PRO A 420 14.39 -3.18 36.86
N SER A 421 14.38 -1.85 36.76
CA SER A 421 14.65 -0.98 37.90
C SER A 421 13.53 -1.03 38.94
N LEU A 422 12.30 -1.39 38.52
CA LEU A 422 11.12 -1.50 39.36
C LEU A 422 10.60 -2.95 39.44
N PRO A 423 9.84 -3.31 40.49
CA PRO A 423 8.94 -4.45 40.44
C PRO A 423 8.04 -4.42 39.19
N LEU A 424 7.73 -5.57 38.59
CA LEU A 424 6.91 -5.60 37.36
C LEU A 424 5.55 -4.92 37.53
N ALA A 425 4.93 -5.06 38.72
CA ALA A 425 3.66 -4.41 39.04
C ALA A 425 3.71 -2.88 38.90
N ASP A 426 4.87 -2.27 39.08
CA ASP A 426 5.02 -0.81 39.08
C ASP A 426 5.21 -0.24 37.66
N TYR A 427 5.36 -1.10 36.63
CA TYR A 427 5.18 -0.70 35.23
C TYR A 427 3.73 -0.88 34.75
N ALA A 428 2.88 -1.58 35.52
CA ALA A 428 1.51 -1.83 35.12
C ALA A 428 0.65 -0.58 35.36
N ALA A 429 0.16 0.00 34.26
CA ALA A 429 -0.67 1.19 34.25
C ALA A 429 -1.41 1.29 32.91
N THR A 430 -2.38 2.19 32.83
CA THR A 430 -2.85 2.67 31.53
C THR A 430 -1.97 3.83 31.07
N TYR A 431 -1.45 3.73 29.85
CA TYR A 431 -0.69 4.77 29.20
C TYR A 431 -1.52 5.41 28.10
N VAL A 432 -1.40 6.71 27.91
CA VAL A 432 -2.14 7.46 26.90
C VAL A 432 -1.18 8.08 25.92
N ASP A 433 -1.43 7.87 24.64
CA ASP A 433 -0.84 8.66 23.57
C ASP A 433 -1.88 9.69 23.05
N PRO A 434 -1.48 10.96 22.80
CA PRO A 434 -2.42 12.01 22.38
C PRO A 434 -3.21 11.71 21.10
N TRP A 435 -2.60 11.01 20.14
CA TRP A 435 -3.26 10.69 18.87
C TRP A 435 -3.83 9.28 18.86
N TYR A 436 -3.12 8.26 19.37
CA TYR A 436 -3.58 6.88 19.38
C TYR A 436 -4.64 6.60 20.46
N GLY A 437 -4.49 7.15 21.67
CA GLY A 437 -5.32 6.83 22.84
C GLY A 437 -4.68 5.82 23.79
N ASP A 438 -5.50 5.03 24.48
CA ASP A 438 -5.08 4.20 25.61
C ASP A 438 -4.34 2.93 25.19
N VAL A 439 -3.25 2.63 25.89
CA VAL A 439 -2.49 1.38 25.86
C VAL A 439 -2.31 0.91 27.30
N THR A 440 -2.91 -0.22 27.66
CA THR A 440 -2.81 -0.77 29.01
C THR A 440 -1.67 -1.76 29.09
N VAL A 441 -0.83 -1.64 30.11
CA VAL A 441 0.12 -2.67 30.53
C VAL A 441 -0.37 -3.23 31.85
N ALA A 442 -0.67 -4.52 31.91
CA ALA A 442 -1.21 -5.19 33.10
C ALA A 442 -0.29 -6.35 33.52
N LEU A 443 -0.13 -6.54 34.83
CA LEU A 443 0.52 -7.73 35.36
C LEU A 443 -0.48 -8.89 35.39
N GLU A 444 -0.28 -9.88 34.53
CA GLU A 444 -1.12 -11.08 34.44
C GLU A 444 -0.29 -12.31 34.82
N GLY A 445 -0.59 -12.85 36.00
CA GLY A 445 0.22 -13.91 36.60
C GLY A 445 1.62 -13.42 36.92
N LYS A 446 2.61 -13.79 36.09
CA LYS A 446 4.03 -13.44 36.28
C LYS A 446 4.61 -12.59 35.14
N ALA A 447 3.78 -12.19 34.17
CA ALA A 447 4.23 -11.45 33.00
C ALA A 447 3.41 -10.17 32.84
N LEU A 448 4.05 -9.15 32.28
CA LEU A 448 3.36 -7.95 31.82
C LEU A 448 2.72 -8.24 30.46
N VAL A 449 1.47 -7.81 30.28
CA VAL A 449 0.73 -7.92 29.03
C VAL A 449 0.28 -6.53 28.59
N MET A 450 0.69 -6.15 27.39
CA MET A 450 0.33 -4.88 26.75
C MET A 450 -0.87 -5.07 25.83
N ARG A 451 -1.81 -4.13 25.89
CA ARG A 451 -3.02 -4.10 25.07
C ARG A 451 -3.29 -2.71 24.56
N PHE A 452 -3.44 -2.60 23.25
CA PHE A 452 -3.84 -1.39 22.54
C PHE A 452 -5.36 -1.32 22.55
N ALA A 453 -5.95 -0.36 23.29
CA ALA A 453 -7.38 -0.39 23.65
C ALA A 453 -8.32 -0.39 22.44
N LYS A 454 -7.88 0.14 21.30
CA LYS A 454 -8.66 0.27 20.07
C LYS A 454 -8.30 -0.75 19.01
N THR A 455 -7.31 -1.61 19.25
CA THR A 455 -6.75 -2.53 18.25
C THR A 455 -6.65 -3.94 18.82
N ALA A 456 -7.66 -4.78 18.57
CA ALA A 456 -7.78 -6.10 19.19
C ALA A 456 -6.62 -7.07 18.87
N ALA A 457 -5.98 -6.91 17.70
CA ALA A 457 -4.84 -7.73 17.29
C ALA A 457 -3.54 -7.38 18.05
N LEU A 458 -3.44 -6.17 18.61
CA LEU A 458 -2.25 -5.69 19.32
C LEU A 458 -2.34 -6.01 20.82
N VAL A 459 -2.23 -7.31 21.10
CA VAL A 459 -2.04 -7.88 22.43
C VAL A 459 -0.71 -8.61 22.45
N GLY A 460 0.16 -8.26 23.41
CA GLY A 460 1.50 -8.81 23.46
C GLY A 460 2.04 -8.99 24.87
N THR A 461 2.86 -10.01 25.05
CA THR A 461 3.55 -10.27 26.32
C THR A 461 4.88 -9.50 26.33
N LEU A 462 5.17 -8.80 27.43
CA LEU A 462 6.42 -8.08 27.63
C LEU A 462 7.46 -9.01 28.26
N GLU A 463 8.49 -9.33 27.48
CA GLU A 463 9.66 -10.08 27.94
C GLU A 463 10.75 -9.09 28.34
N HIS A 464 11.35 -9.24 29.52
CA HIS A 464 12.45 -8.35 29.91
C HIS A 464 13.60 -8.42 28.89
N TRP A 465 13.99 -7.26 28.37
CA TRP A 465 15.13 -7.13 27.47
C TRP A 465 16.35 -6.67 28.25
N GLN A 466 16.39 -5.42 28.70
CA GLN A 466 17.46 -4.92 29.55
C GLN A 466 17.03 -3.64 30.25
N HIS A 467 17.54 -3.41 31.46
CA HIS A 467 17.15 -2.24 32.26
C HIS A 467 15.63 -2.11 32.27
N ASP A 468 15.10 -0.93 31.94
CA ASP A 468 13.68 -0.63 31.83
C ASP A 468 13.13 -0.80 30.40
N THR A 469 13.79 -1.60 29.57
CA THR A 469 13.33 -2.00 28.24
C THR A 469 12.83 -3.44 28.25
N PHE A 470 11.67 -3.63 27.63
CA PHE A 470 11.04 -4.92 27.39
C PHE A 470 10.89 -5.16 25.88
N LEU A 471 10.73 -6.41 25.51
CA LEU A 471 10.40 -6.85 24.17
C LEU A 471 8.94 -7.27 24.16
N VAL A 472 8.13 -6.57 23.38
CA VAL A 472 6.73 -6.92 23.16
C VAL A 472 6.67 -8.04 22.15
N ARG A 473 6.27 -9.23 22.60
CA ARG A 473 5.94 -10.37 21.75
C ARG A 473 4.43 -10.40 21.53
N TRP A 474 4.01 -9.93 20.37
CA TRP A 474 2.59 -10.00 19.97
C TRP A 474 2.11 -11.45 19.94
N HIS A 475 0.88 -11.68 20.40
CA HIS A 475 0.27 -13.01 20.43
C HIS A 475 0.00 -13.52 19.02
N ASP A 476 -0.46 -12.63 18.13
CA ASP A 476 -0.47 -12.90 16.70
C ASP A 476 0.93 -12.74 16.12
N ARG A 477 1.53 -13.87 15.73
CA ARG A 477 2.88 -13.91 15.18
C ARG A 477 2.95 -13.54 13.70
N ALA A 478 1.81 -13.53 13.00
CA ALA A 478 1.74 -13.13 11.59
C ALA A 478 1.92 -11.62 11.41
N LEU A 479 1.69 -10.82 12.47
CA LEU A 479 1.90 -9.36 12.44
C LEU A 479 3.35 -8.97 12.14
N ASN A 480 4.32 -9.84 12.46
CA ASN A 480 5.74 -9.57 12.21
C ASN A 480 6.24 -8.23 12.80
N ALA A 481 5.66 -7.82 13.93
CA ALA A 481 5.78 -6.45 14.43
C ALA A 481 6.38 -6.34 15.84
N ASP A 482 7.13 -7.34 16.32
CA ASP A 482 7.73 -7.28 17.66
C ASP A 482 8.48 -5.96 17.87
N ALA A 483 8.32 -5.38 19.06
CA ALA A 483 8.79 -4.04 19.36
C ALA A 483 9.54 -4.00 20.69
N PHE A 484 10.59 -3.18 20.77
CA PHE A 484 11.10 -2.72 22.05
C PHE A 484 10.08 -1.77 22.68
N ALA A 485 9.90 -1.89 24.00
CA ALA A 485 9.08 -1.03 24.84
C ALA A 485 9.98 -0.52 25.98
N SER A 486 10.41 0.73 25.91
CA SER A 486 11.35 1.35 26.86
C SER A 486 10.61 2.32 27.78
N PHE A 487 10.71 2.09 29.08
CA PHE A 487 10.13 2.93 30.11
C PHE A 487 11.16 3.91 30.65
N ASP A 488 10.88 5.20 30.55
CA ASP A 488 11.70 6.26 31.13
C ASP A 488 11.16 6.60 32.53
N LEU A 489 12.04 6.63 33.53
CA LEU A 489 11.69 6.89 34.93
C LEU A 489 11.99 8.35 35.33
N THR A 490 11.21 8.87 36.28
CA THR A 490 11.52 10.13 36.99
C THR A 490 12.67 9.93 37.98
N PRO A 491 13.28 11.01 38.52
CA PRO A 491 14.30 10.89 39.58
C PRO A 491 13.83 10.11 40.81
N ASP A 492 12.52 10.07 41.07
CA ASP A 492 11.91 9.36 42.20
C ASP A 492 11.43 7.95 41.84
N GLY A 493 11.75 7.45 40.63
CA GLY A 493 11.46 6.09 40.20
C GLY A 493 10.04 5.85 39.68
N LYS A 494 9.21 6.88 39.47
CA LYS A 494 7.91 6.71 38.79
C LYS A 494 8.10 6.65 37.28
N VAL A 495 7.28 5.87 36.57
CA VAL A 495 7.29 5.90 35.11
C VAL A 495 6.85 7.29 34.62
N ARG A 496 7.61 7.88 33.70
CA ARG A 496 7.31 9.16 33.04
C ARG A 496 6.74 8.94 31.65
N GLU A 497 7.37 8.07 30.88
CA GLU A 497 7.04 7.85 29.47
C GLU A 497 7.37 6.40 29.08
N LEU A 498 6.62 5.88 28.12
CA LEU A 498 6.88 4.63 27.42
C LEU A 498 7.11 4.95 25.94
N ARG A 499 8.23 4.47 25.39
CA ARG A 499 8.59 4.54 23.98
C ARG A 499 8.59 3.19 23.35
N MET A 500 8.21 3.11 22.08
CA MET A 500 8.23 1.86 21.34
C MET A 500 9.02 1.98 20.03
N GLU A 501 9.68 0.90 19.62
CA GLU A 501 10.40 0.82 18.35
C GLU A 501 10.34 -0.60 17.82
N ALA A 502 10.06 -0.78 16.53
CA ALA A 502 10.07 -2.11 15.92
C ALA A 502 11.48 -2.73 16.00
N VAL A 503 11.53 -4.02 16.34
CA VAL A 503 12.80 -4.75 16.54
C VAL A 503 13.50 -5.02 15.22
N SER A 504 12.73 -5.32 14.19
CA SER A 504 13.23 -5.65 12.86
C SER A 504 12.99 -4.49 11.90
N SER A 505 13.99 -4.15 11.09
CA SER A 505 13.81 -3.22 9.98
C SER A 505 13.02 -3.78 8.80
N LEU A 506 12.55 -5.03 8.88
CA LEU A 506 11.60 -5.63 7.94
C LEU A 506 10.14 -5.43 8.36
N THR A 507 9.89 -4.95 9.58
CA THR A 507 8.55 -4.65 10.07
C THR A 507 7.90 -3.63 9.15
N ASP A 508 6.63 -3.84 8.80
CA ASP A 508 5.89 -2.90 7.97
C ASP A 508 5.84 -1.51 8.64
N PHE A 509 6.07 -0.46 7.86
CA PHE A 509 6.14 0.91 8.37
C PHE A 509 4.82 1.38 9.00
N SER A 510 3.70 0.73 8.66
CA SER A 510 2.37 1.01 9.23
C SER A 510 2.30 0.66 10.73
N PHE A 511 3.22 -0.18 11.23
CA PHE A 511 3.47 -0.32 12.66
C PHE A 511 4.36 0.82 13.15
N ASP A 512 3.82 2.03 13.12
CA ASP A 512 4.52 3.30 13.36
C ASP A 512 4.77 3.57 14.86
N PHE A 513 5.09 2.53 15.63
CA PHE A 513 5.25 2.55 17.09
C PHE A 513 6.18 3.66 17.62
N HIS A 514 7.19 4.05 16.84
CA HIS A 514 8.15 5.09 17.17
C HIS A 514 7.55 6.52 17.22
N HIS A 515 6.36 6.70 16.65
CA HIS A 515 5.57 7.92 16.77
C HIS A 515 4.77 8.01 18.07
N LEU A 516 4.61 6.90 18.81
CA LEU A 516 3.88 6.90 20.07
C LEU A 516 4.66 7.63 21.18
N ARG A 517 3.92 8.36 21.99
CA ARG A 517 4.35 9.19 23.12
C ARG A 517 3.44 8.85 24.29
N LEU A 518 3.66 7.66 24.85
CA LEU A 518 2.79 7.06 25.86
C LEU A 518 3.18 7.58 27.25
N ALA A 519 2.28 8.32 27.90
CA ALA A 519 2.47 8.79 29.28
C ALA A 519 1.46 8.09 30.21
N PRO A 520 1.81 7.77 31.47
CA PRO A 520 0.84 7.21 32.41
C PRO A 520 -0.40 8.10 32.54
N HIS A 521 -1.58 7.48 32.59
CA HIS A 521 -2.84 8.18 32.82
C HIS A 521 -2.76 8.92 34.18
N SER A 522 -3.21 10.17 34.24
CA SER A 522 -3.03 11.02 35.43
C SER A 522 -3.72 10.48 36.69
N GLU A 523 -4.72 9.60 36.54
CA GLU A 523 -5.45 8.97 37.65
C GLU A 523 -4.77 7.71 38.21
N ASP A 524 -3.78 7.15 37.50
CA ASP A 524 -2.99 5.99 37.97
C ASP A 524 -1.75 6.41 38.77
N THR A 525 -1.56 7.72 39.02
CA THR A 525 -0.42 8.27 39.78
C THR A 525 -0.69 8.37 41.29
N HIS A 526 -1.21 7.31 41.91
CA HIS A 526 -1.41 7.25 43.37
C HIS A 526 -0.21 6.66 44.10
#